data_AF-X1ULQ7-F1
#
_entry.id   AF-X1ULQ7-F1
#
_cell.length_a   1.000
_cell.length_b   1.000
_cell.length_c   1.000
_cell.angle_alpha   90.00
_cell.angle_beta   90.00
_cell.angle_gamma   90.00
#
_symmetry.space_group_name_H-M   'P 1'
#
loop_
_entity.id
_entity.type
_entity.pdbx_description
1 polymer ?
#
loop_
_entity_poly.entity_id
_entity_poly.type
_entity_poly.pdbx_seq_one_letter_code
_entity_poly.pdbx_strand_id
1 'polypeptide(L)'
;MAFIAPIDAQSVDAGTSRDLFKILGLQVWRGKPTYRAFVPGARNIDIIDAKTGKRILSLTPVSGTDGLFTGQLKRGNGNSNYKLRISNGQDVRVIEDAYRFGPVLGELDEYLIGEGSHQQLWEILGANIIIHEGVEGTHFALWAPNASRVSVVGGSMAGMVA
;
A
#
# COMPACT_ATOMS: atom_id res chain seq x y z
N MET A 1 -17.87 5.83 10.96
CA MET A 1 -16.96 5.68 12.12
C MET A 1 -15.61 5.25 11.56
N ALA A 2 -14.52 5.96 11.87
CA ALA A 2 -13.21 5.66 11.31
C ALA A 2 -12.57 4.45 12.01
N PHE A 3 -12.00 3.52 11.24
CA PHE A 3 -11.37 2.30 11.77
C PHE A 3 -9.85 2.45 11.90
N ILE A 4 -9.41 3.60 12.41
CA ILE A 4 -8.01 4.02 12.55
C ILE A 4 -7.87 4.94 13.76
N ALA A 5 -6.70 4.94 14.42
CA ALA A 5 -6.42 5.89 15.49
C ALA A 5 -6.25 7.31 14.89
N PRO A 6 -6.68 8.38 15.59
CA PRO A 6 -6.53 9.75 15.09
C PRO A 6 -5.07 10.13 14.77
N ILE A 7 -4.12 9.70 15.61
CA ILE A 7 -2.70 9.98 15.40
C ILE A 7 -2.16 9.33 14.12
N ASP A 8 -2.56 8.08 13.84
CA ASP A 8 -2.16 7.38 12.62
C ASP A 8 -2.75 8.08 11.40
N ALA A 9 -4.05 8.45 11.46
CA ALA A 9 -4.71 9.17 10.39
C ALA A 9 -4.01 10.51 10.07
N GLN A 10 -3.68 11.29 11.09
CA GLN A 10 -2.93 12.53 10.93
C GLN A 10 -1.52 12.30 10.37
N SER A 11 -0.83 11.24 10.82
CA SER A 11 0.52 10.96 10.32
C SER A 11 0.55 10.54 8.84
N VAL A 12 -0.50 9.85 8.38
CA VAL A 12 -0.65 9.50 6.96
C VAL A 12 -0.96 10.74 6.14
N ASP A 13 -1.95 11.52 6.57
CA ASP A 13 -2.39 12.75 5.89
C ASP A 13 -1.25 13.79 5.79
N ALA A 14 -0.50 13.98 6.88
CA ALA A 14 0.66 14.87 6.92
C ALA A 14 1.93 14.28 6.27
N GLY A 15 1.90 13.01 5.84
CA GLY A 15 3.07 12.33 5.27
C GLY A 15 4.26 12.22 6.23
N THR A 16 4.00 12.04 7.53
CA THR A 16 5.01 11.95 8.59
C THR A 16 5.21 10.53 9.14
N SER A 17 4.35 9.58 8.75
CA SER A 17 4.53 8.18 9.15
C SER A 17 5.85 7.60 8.61
N ARG A 18 6.56 6.85 9.46
CA ARG A 18 7.79 6.13 9.12
C ARG A 18 7.55 4.77 8.47
N ASP A 19 6.38 4.19 8.71
CA ASP A 19 6.04 2.85 8.26
C ASP A 19 4.55 2.81 7.88
N LEU A 20 4.29 2.93 6.58
CA LEU A 20 2.93 2.92 6.06
C LEU A 20 2.37 1.49 5.96
N PHE A 21 3.19 0.44 5.90
CA PHE A 21 2.72 -0.95 5.89
C PHE A 21 2.11 -1.37 7.22
N LYS A 22 2.50 -0.74 8.33
CA LYS A 22 1.84 -0.90 9.63
C LYS A 22 0.47 -0.20 9.72
N ILE A 23 0.17 0.73 8.81
CA ILE A 23 -1.04 1.56 8.90
C ILE A 23 -2.03 1.27 7.79
N LEU A 24 -1.56 1.13 6.54
CA LEU A 24 -2.35 0.96 5.32
C LEU A 24 -2.51 -0.51 4.93
N GLY A 25 -3.36 -0.77 3.94
CA GLY A 25 -3.69 -2.12 3.51
C GLY A 25 -4.64 -2.84 4.47
N LEU A 26 -4.55 -4.17 4.50
CA LEU A 26 -5.35 -5.03 5.37
C LEU A 26 -4.74 -5.07 6.78
N GLN A 27 -5.51 -4.62 7.77
CA GLN A 27 -5.11 -4.45 9.16
C GLN A 27 -6.11 -5.10 10.12
N VAL A 28 -5.73 -5.24 11.39
CA VAL A 28 -6.64 -5.67 12.47
C VAL A 28 -6.91 -4.49 13.40
N TRP A 29 -8.18 -4.09 13.49
CA TRP A 29 -8.63 -3.02 14.39
C TRP A 29 -9.63 -3.57 15.40
N ARG A 30 -9.30 -3.51 16.70
CA ARG A 30 -10.13 -4.05 17.80
C ARG A 30 -10.60 -5.48 17.53
N GLY A 31 -9.69 -6.33 17.07
CA GLY A 31 -9.93 -7.75 16.74
C GLY A 31 -10.72 -8.00 15.45
N LYS A 32 -10.96 -6.97 14.63
CA LYS A 32 -11.74 -7.08 13.39
C LYS A 32 -10.90 -6.69 12.16
N PRO A 33 -10.95 -7.47 11.07
CA PRO A 33 -10.22 -7.16 9.85
C PRO A 33 -10.77 -5.85 9.26
N THR A 34 -9.87 -4.93 8.97
CA THR A 34 -10.14 -3.57 8.52
C THR A 34 -9.21 -3.26 7.37
N TYR A 35 -9.71 -2.55 6.38
CA TYR A 35 -8.92 -2.06 5.29
C TYR A 35 -8.76 -0.55 5.36
N ARG A 36 -7.57 -0.07 5.00
CA ARG A 36 -7.21 1.35 5.04
C ARG A 36 -6.45 1.70 3.77
N ALA A 37 -6.91 2.71 3.04
CA ALA A 37 -6.27 3.16 1.81
C ALA A 37 -6.06 4.66 1.85
N PHE A 38 -4.92 5.11 1.33
CA PHE A 38 -4.62 6.53 1.15
C PHE A 38 -4.46 6.81 -0.35
N VAL A 39 -5.45 7.49 -0.92
CA VAL A 39 -5.49 7.89 -2.33
C VAL A 39 -6.00 9.34 -2.39
N PRO A 40 -5.09 10.34 -2.37
CA PRO A 40 -5.45 11.75 -2.49
C PRO A 40 -6.30 12.02 -3.74
N GLY A 41 -7.33 12.86 -3.59
CA GLY A 41 -8.26 13.19 -4.66
C GLY A 41 -9.24 12.10 -5.07
N ALA A 42 -9.23 10.92 -4.42
CA ALA A 42 -10.27 9.91 -4.61
C ALA A 42 -11.62 10.39 -4.06
N ARG A 43 -12.73 10.18 -4.76
CA ARG A 43 -14.08 10.39 -4.18
C ARG A 43 -14.62 9.14 -3.50
N ASN A 44 -14.54 8.01 -4.20
CA ASN A 44 -14.94 6.71 -3.68
C ASN A 44 -13.84 5.67 -3.92
N ILE A 45 -13.70 4.75 -2.97
CA ILE A 45 -12.82 3.57 -3.10
C ILE A 45 -13.63 2.33 -2.73
N ASP A 46 -13.71 1.39 -3.66
CA ASP A 46 -14.24 0.06 -3.45
C ASP A 46 -13.10 -0.98 -3.49
N ILE A 47 -13.11 -1.90 -2.53
CA ILE A 47 -12.34 -3.15 -2.63
C ILE A 47 -13.14 -4.11 -3.50
N ILE A 48 -12.52 -4.62 -4.56
CA ILE A 48 -13.12 -5.60 -5.46
C ILE A 48 -12.29 -6.88 -5.49
N ASP A 49 -12.96 -8.01 -5.63
CA ASP A 49 -12.30 -9.29 -5.88
C ASP A 49 -11.58 -9.23 -7.23
N ALA A 50 -10.29 -9.58 -7.25
CA ALA A 50 -9.45 -9.39 -8.44
C ALA A 50 -9.88 -10.28 -9.62
N LYS A 51 -10.50 -11.44 -9.35
CA LYS A 51 -10.92 -12.40 -10.40
C LYS A 51 -12.29 -12.07 -10.96
N THR A 52 -13.24 -11.78 -10.09
CA THR A 52 -14.66 -11.62 -10.45
C THR A 52 -15.07 -10.16 -10.64
N GLY A 53 -14.26 -9.21 -10.17
CA GLY A 53 -14.58 -7.78 -10.19
C GLY A 53 -15.75 -7.39 -9.25
N LYS A 54 -16.24 -8.34 -8.45
CA LYS A 54 -17.34 -8.14 -7.52
C LYS A 54 -16.87 -7.29 -6.35
N ARG A 55 -17.68 -6.30 -5.97
CA ARG A 55 -17.41 -5.46 -4.79
C ARG A 55 -17.46 -6.28 -3.51
N ILE A 56 -16.37 -6.26 -2.76
CA ILE A 56 -16.21 -6.86 -1.43
C ILE A 56 -16.65 -5.86 -0.36
N LEU A 57 -16.18 -4.62 -0.48
CA LEU A 57 -16.38 -3.56 0.51
C LEU A 57 -16.30 -2.19 -0.16
N SER A 58 -17.12 -1.24 0.29
CA SER A 58 -16.96 0.19 -0.02
C SER A 58 -16.34 0.88 1.18
N LEU A 59 -15.30 1.67 0.97
CA LEU A 59 -14.60 2.37 2.04
C LEU A 59 -15.27 3.72 2.34
N THR A 60 -15.19 4.13 3.59
CA THR A 60 -15.70 5.43 4.05
C THR A 60 -14.53 6.41 4.23
N PRO A 61 -14.62 7.65 3.71
CA PRO A 61 -13.60 8.66 3.94
C PRO A 61 -13.48 8.97 5.43
N VAL A 62 -12.25 9.18 5.89
CA VAL A 62 -11.97 9.64 7.24
C VAL A 62 -12.14 11.16 7.28
N SER A 63 -12.93 11.65 8.23
CA SER A 63 -13.17 13.09 8.39
C SER A 63 -11.88 13.80 8.81
N GLY A 64 -11.59 14.94 8.18
CA GLY A 64 -10.41 15.75 8.50
C GLY A 64 -9.11 15.31 7.82
N THR A 65 -9.19 14.45 6.80
CA THR A 65 -8.06 14.01 5.98
C THR A 65 -8.43 14.12 4.49
N ASP A 66 -7.45 14.34 3.62
CA ASP A 66 -7.63 14.33 2.17
C ASP A 66 -7.09 13.03 1.56
N GLY A 67 -8.00 12.09 1.28
CA GLY A 67 -7.67 10.85 0.58
C GLY A 67 -7.52 9.61 1.47
N LEU A 68 -7.71 9.71 2.79
CA LEU A 68 -7.72 8.53 3.67
C LEU A 68 -9.12 7.90 3.77
N PHE A 69 -9.19 6.61 3.51
CA PHE A 69 -10.43 5.83 3.54
C PHE A 69 -10.27 4.60 4.42
N THR A 70 -11.32 4.23 5.15
CA THR A 70 -11.33 3.02 5.99
C THR A 70 -12.63 2.24 5.86
N GLY A 71 -12.55 0.93 6.06
CA GLY A 71 -13.73 0.08 6.09
C GLY A 71 -13.45 -1.24 6.78
N GLN A 72 -14.45 -1.83 7.41
CA GLN A 72 -14.30 -3.10 8.11
C GLN A 72 -14.80 -4.26 7.24
N LEU A 73 -14.00 -5.32 7.10
CA LEU A 73 -14.42 -6.52 6.38
C LEU A 73 -15.29 -7.41 7.25
N LYS A 74 -16.12 -8.23 6.60
CA LYS A 74 -16.77 -9.38 7.23
C LYS A 74 -15.73 -10.48 7.46
N ARG A 75 -15.89 -11.23 8.55
CA ARG A 75 -15.01 -12.36 8.90
C ARG A 75 -15.00 -13.38 7.73
N GLY A 76 -13.81 -13.79 7.29
CA GLY A 76 -13.63 -14.71 6.15
C GLY A 76 -13.35 -14.04 4.79
N ASN A 77 -13.49 -12.72 4.66
CA ASN A 77 -13.23 -11.99 3.40
C ASN A 77 -11.80 -11.45 3.28
N GLY A 78 -10.84 -11.98 4.06
CA GLY A 78 -9.42 -11.60 3.98
C GLY A 78 -8.70 -12.26 2.80
N ASN A 79 -9.31 -12.28 1.62
CA ASN A 79 -8.63 -12.78 0.42
C ASN A 79 -7.48 -11.82 0.10
N SER A 80 -6.26 -12.34 -0.10
CA SER A 80 -5.09 -11.54 -0.50
C SER A 80 -5.21 -11.01 -1.93
N ASN A 81 -6.09 -11.61 -2.74
CA ASN A 81 -6.22 -11.27 -4.15
C ASN A 81 -7.41 -10.31 -4.41
N TYR A 82 -7.18 -9.01 -4.19
CA TYR A 82 -8.13 -7.94 -4.41
C TYR A 82 -7.49 -6.77 -5.17
N LYS A 83 -8.33 -5.89 -5.70
CA LYS A 83 -7.93 -4.62 -6.33
C LYS A 83 -8.71 -3.46 -5.74
N LEU A 84 -8.17 -2.25 -5.92
CA LEU A 84 -8.85 -1.02 -5.57
C LEU A 84 -9.53 -0.44 -6.80
N ARG A 85 -10.84 -0.27 -6.73
CA ARG A 85 -11.61 0.51 -7.70
C ARG A 85 -11.80 1.92 -7.14
N ILE A 86 -11.13 2.87 -7.76
CA ILE A 86 -11.15 4.29 -7.39
C ILE A 86 -12.08 5.01 -8.37
N SER A 87 -12.96 5.86 -7.86
CA SER A 87 -13.91 6.63 -8.68
C SER A 87 -13.85 8.12 -8.37
N ASN A 88 -13.68 8.94 -9.40
CA ASN A 88 -13.58 10.41 -9.35
C ASN A 88 -14.63 11.03 -10.29
N GLY A 89 -15.90 10.92 -9.92
CA GLY A 89 -17.00 11.36 -10.78
C GLY A 89 -17.18 10.38 -11.95
N GLN A 90 -16.83 10.78 -13.17
CA GLN A 90 -16.95 9.91 -14.35
C GLN A 90 -15.73 9.00 -14.57
N ASP A 91 -14.58 9.34 -13.97
CA ASP A 91 -13.38 8.53 -14.10
C ASP A 91 -13.38 7.38 -13.09
N VAL A 92 -13.25 6.15 -13.59
CA VAL A 92 -13.08 4.95 -12.78
C VAL A 92 -11.78 4.26 -13.17
N ARG A 93 -10.95 3.94 -12.17
CA ARG A 93 -9.70 3.19 -12.36
C ARG A 93 -9.65 2.02 -11.42
N VAL A 94 -9.07 0.91 -11.89
CA VAL A 94 -8.82 -0.27 -11.08
C VAL A 94 -7.32 -0.46 -10.99
N ILE A 95 -6.79 -0.51 -9.77
CA ILE A 95 -5.35 -0.64 -9.51
C ILE A 95 -5.06 -1.76 -8.52
N GLU A 96 -3.82 -2.26 -8.56
CA GLU A 96 -3.25 -3.06 -7.48
C GLU A 96 -3.03 -2.17 -6.25
N ASP A 97 -3.13 -2.77 -5.06
CA ASP A 97 -2.72 -2.10 -3.81
C ASP A 97 -1.25 -2.42 -3.53
N ALA A 98 -0.38 -1.41 -3.58
CA ALA A 98 1.04 -1.58 -3.25
C ALA A 98 1.26 -2.08 -1.81
N TYR A 99 0.35 -1.78 -0.88
CA TYR A 99 0.46 -2.19 0.52
C TYR A 99 0.00 -3.62 0.80
N ARG A 100 -0.39 -4.38 -0.24
CA ARG A 100 -0.77 -5.79 -0.10
C ARG A 100 0.40 -6.76 -0.25
N PHE A 101 1.48 -6.33 -0.89
CA PHE A 101 2.63 -7.17 -1.22
C PHE A 101 3.56 -7.32 -0.02
N GLY A 102 4.16 -8.50 0.11
CA GLY A 102 5.26 -8.72 1.06
C GLY A 102 6.55 -8.03 0.62
N PRO A 103 7.57 -7.95 1.51
CA PRO A 103 8.86 -7.36 1.16
C PRO A 103 9.53 -8.14 0.00
N VAL A 104 10.17 -7.41 -0.92
CA VAL A 104 10.96 -7.98 -2.02
C VAL A 104 12.37 -8.38 -1.58
N LEU A 105 13.01 -7.57 -0.73
CA LEU A 105 14.35 -7.86 -0.19
C LEU A 105 14.27 -8.97 0.86
N GLY A 106 15.12 -9.99 0.71
CA GLY A 106 15.24 -11.07 1.69
C GLY A 106 16.24 -10.73 2.81
N GLU A 107 16.20 -11.53 3.88
CA GLU A 107 17.11 -11.37 5.03
C GLU A 107 18.60 -11.43 4.64
N LEU A 108 18.94 -12.25 3.64
CA LEU A 108 20.31 -12.36 3.13
C LEU A 108 20.76 -11.07 2.41
N ASP A 109 19.87 -10.45 1.63
CA ASP A 109 20.17 -9.20 0.94
C ASP A 109 20.43 -8.09 1.96
N GLU A 110 19.54 -7.97 2.96
CA GLU A 110 19.68 -7.02 4.06
C GLU A 110 21.01 -7.20 4.81
N TYR A 111 21.38 -8.45 5.11
CA TYR A 111 22.64 -8.77 5.77
C TYR A 111 23.86 -8.36 4.92
N LEU A 112 23.89 -8.75 3.65
CA LEU A 112 25.01 -8.46 2.74
C LEU A 112 25.14 -6.96 2.45
N ILE A 113 24.02 -6.22 2.40
CA ILE A 113 24.03 -4.75 2.31
C ILE A 113 24.67 -4.16 3.57
N GLY A 114 24.27 -4.62 4.76
CA GLY A 114 24.79 -4.15 6.04
C GLY A 114 26.30 -4.36 6.19
N GLU A 115 26.81 -5.49 5.71
CA GLU A 115 28.24 -5.83 5.68
C GLU A 115 29.02 -5.15 4.54
N GLY A 116 28.34 -4.51 3.58
CA GLY A 116 28.97 -3.95 2.38
C GLY A 116 29.55 -5.02 1.44
N SER A 117 29.08 -6.26 1.53
CA SER A 117 29.58 -7.42 0.78
C SER A 117 28.65 -7.88 -0.34
N HIS A 118 27.52 -7.18 -0.55
CA HIS A 118 26.56 -7.48 -1.61
C HIS A 118 27.14 -7.21 -3.01
N GLN A 119 27.60 -8.26 -3.69
CA GLN A 119 28.31 -8.14 -4.97
C GLN A 119 27.43 -7.73 -6.16
N GLN A 120 26.11 -7.88 -6.06
CA GLN A 120 25.15 -7.59 -7.13
C GLN A 120 24.14 -6.51 -6.70
N LEU A 121 24.62 -5.50 -5.95
CA LEU A 121 23.75 -4.49 -5.32
C LEU A 121 22.86 -3.74 -6.33
N TRP A 122 23.32 -3.60 -7.59
CA TRP A 122 22.58 -2.94 -8.66
C TRP A 122 21.34 -3.72 -9.15
N GLU A 123 21.26 -5.02 -8.87
CA GLU A 123 20.08 -5.83 -9.24
C GLU A 123 18.93 -5.65 -8.25
N ILE A 124 19.25 -5.24 -7.03
CA ILE A 124 18.27 -5.14 -5.94
C ILE A 124 17.94 -3.69 -5.59
N LEU A 125 18.93 -2.77 -5.58
CA LEU A 125 18.70 -1.34 -5.38
C LEU A 125 18.35 -0.66 -6.71
N GLY A 126 17.68 0.49 -6.62
CA GLY A 126 17.21 1.25 -7.76
C GLY A 126 15.73 0.96 -8.07
N ALA A 127 15.37 1.10 -9.35
CA ALA A 127 14.03 0.85 -9.87
C ALA A 127 14.08 -0.35 -10.82
N ASN A 128 13.54 -1.48 -10.39
CA ASN A 128 13.63 -2.76 -11.11
C ASN A 128 12.22 -3.22 -11.50
N ILE A 129 12.02 -3.52 -12.79
CA ILE A 129 10.78 -4.16 -13.26
C ILE A 129 10.83 -5.63 -12.86
N ILE A 130 9.87 -6.07 -12.06
CA ILE A 130 9.79 -7.43 -11.54
C ILE A 130 8.38 -7.99 -11.67
N ILE A 131 8.25 -9.31 -11.54
CA ILE A 131 6.97 -9.96 -11.27
C ILE A 131 6.96 -10.35 -9.79
N HIS A 132 6.15 -9.67 -8.99
CA HIS A 132 6.02 -9.93 -7.56
C HIS A 132 4.64 -10.48 -7.25
N GLU A 133 4.59 -11.64 -6.58
CA GLU A 133 3.34 -12.37 -6.30
C GLU A 133 2.42 -12.53 -7.53
N GLY A 134 3.00 -12.73 -8.72
CA GLY A 134 2.28 -12.90 -9.98
C GLY A 134 1.80 -11.60 -10.64
N VAL A 135 2.23 -10.44 -10.15
CA VAL A 135 1.91 -9.12 -10.72
C VAL A 135 3.19 -8.45 -11.22
N GLU A 136 3.19 -8.05 -12.49
CA GLU A 136 4.25 -7.21 -13.05
C GLU A 136 4.16 -5.79 -12.48
N GLY A 137 5.29 -5.28 -12.01
CA GLY A 137 5.39 -3.94 -11.47
C GLY A 137 6.83 -3.47 -11.33
N THR A 138 7.01 -2.29 -10.73
CA THR A 138 8.34 -1.75 -10.42
C THR A 138 8.59 -1.79 -8.93
N HIS A 139 9.67 -2.46 -8.53
CA HIS A 139 10.23 -2.44 -7.18
C HIS A 139 11.23 -1.29 -7.04
N PHE A 140 11.10 -0.51 -5.97
CA PHE A 140 12.00 0.58 -5.64
C PHE A 140 12.71 0.30 -4.31
N ALA A 141 14.03 0.20 -4.35
CA ALA A 141 14.86 0.10 -3.14
C ALA A 141 16.00 1.12 -3.18
N LEU A 142 16.28 1.72 -2.03
CA LEU A 142 17.33 2.72 -1.89
C LEU A 142 18.00 2.60 -0.53
N TRP A 143 19.28 2.95 -0.48
CA TRP A 143 20.00 3.08 0.78
C TRP A 143 19.76 4.48 1.37
N ALA A 144 18.98 4.56 2.44
CA ALA A 144 18.63 5.82 3.09
C ALA A 144 18.56 5.70 4.62
N PRO A 145 19.62 5.22 5.31
CA PRO A 145 19.57 4.86 6.74
C PRO A 145 19.28 6.05 7.67
N ASN A 146 19.59 7.28 7.24
CA ASN A 146 19.38 8.50 8.00
C ASN A 146 18.12 9.27 7.55
N ALA A 147 17.37 8.77 6.55
CA ALA A 147 16.16 9.43 6.11
C ALA A 147 15.05 9.24 7.13
N SER A 148 14.32 10.32 7.43
CA SER A 148 13.13 10.24 8.28
C SER A 148 11.94 9.56 7.59
N ARG A 149 11.89 9.62 6.25
CA ARG A 149 10.87 9.02 5.39
C ARG A 149 11.38 8.98 3.94
N VAL A 150 10.89 8.01 3.18
CA VAL A 150 11.01 7.98 1.72
C VAL A 150 9.62 7.83 1.07
N SER A 151 9.43 8.37 -0.13
CA SER A 151 8.25 8.12 -0.95
C SER A 151 8.60 8.19 -2.43
N VAL A 152 7.92 7.36 -3.21
CA VAL A 152 7.98 7.41 -4.68
C VAL A 152 6.96 8.45 -5.16
N VAL A 153 7.40 9.37 -6.02
CA VAL A 153 6.57 10.42 -6.61
C VAL A 153 6.70 10.35 -8.13
N GLY A 154 5.58 10.39 -8.85
CA GLY A 154 5.54 10.30 -10.31
C GLY A 154 4.13 10.44 -10.87
N GLY A 155 3.99 10.43 -12.20
CA GLY A 155 2.71 10.68 -12.88
C GLY A 155 1.66 9.58 -12.68
N SER A 156 2.08 8.33 -12.50
CA SER A 156 1.18 7.20 -12.19
C SER A 156 1.87 6.27 -11.20
N MET A 157 1.23 6.01 -10.06
CA MET A 157 1.64 4.95 -9.12
C MET A 157 0.98 3.60 -9.43
N ALA A 158 0.18 3.51 -10.50
CA ALA A 158 -0.39 2.24 -10.93
C ALA A 158 0.74 1.32 -11.45
N GLY A 159 0.88 0.14 -10.85
CA GLY A 159 1.95 -0.83 -11.17
C GLY A 159 3.16 -0.79 -10.22
N MET A 160 3.09 -0.07 -9.11
CA MET A 160 4.11 -0.20 -8.06
C MET A 160 3.89 -1.49 -7.27
N VAL A 161 4.94 -2.28 -7.11
CA VAL A 161 5.01 -3.41 -6.18
C VAL A 161 6.07 -3.04 -5.15
N ALA A 162 5.71 -3.17 -3.87
CA ALA A 162 6.61 -2.87 -2.77
C ALA A 162 7.51 -4.05 -2.45
#